data_AF-A0A7S0JJ15-F1
#
_entry.id   AF-A0A7S0JJ15-F1
#
_cell.length_a   1.000
_cell.length_b   1.000
_cell.length_c   1.000
_cell.angle_alpha   90.00
_cell.angle_beta   90.00
_cell.angle_gamma   90.00
#
_symmetry.space_group_name_H-M   'P 1'
#
loop_
_entity.id
_entity.type
_entity.pdbx_description
1 polymer ?
#
loop_
_entity_poly.entity_id
_entity_poly.type
_entity_poly.pdbx_seq_one_letter_code
_entity_poly.pdbx_strand_id
1 'polypeptide(L)'
;MRRTASGTVIRTFVMSSALGACFGLVIPLHAARPAVSLDGVVLPRVGDGEPVDLGAVLAETTHGRTMLVLGTHAADFNACEYAQRLSAYWGELRDNGIDRCMMVLNGPPSACTKLRELLELPAELELLADPTGEAGRRFGVSRGWRPTDTRLSPQLKLFVVGIGLGPPWGTLPAVLSGYVGSPNGSRGWIEAALKQGQLAGRKPGPLPDILELAADGSIVRNKFDNFPLFGGWGRRPLELATLRLQNLVGIQATHWEALKPVDERCLTQLGGCTVVGPGGEPLFSWVDRGLCDVVDMDELLEALDALSTS
;
A
#
# COMPACT_ATOMS: atom_id res chain seq x y z
N MET A 1 -41.34 -23.95 60.67
CA MET A 1 -40.01 -24.52 60.34
C MET A 1 -40.09 -25.09 58.93
N ARG A 2 -39.10 -24.80 58.08
CA ARG A 2 -38.97 -25.07 56.61
C ARG A 2 -39.36 -23.93 55.67
N ARG A 3 -38.32 -23.17 55.30
CA ARG A 3 -38.14 -22.45 54.04
C ARG A 3 -37.94 -23.46 52.90
N THR A 4 -38.44 -23.17 51.70
CA THR A 4 -37.82 -23.49 50.38
C THR A 4 -38.50 -22.56 49.35
N ALA A 5 -37.81 -21.51 48.88
CA ALA A 5 -36.90 -21.45 47.73
C ALA A 5 -37.64 -21.08 46.43
N SER A 6 -37.82 -19.76 46.24
CA SER A 6 -38.22 -19.15 44.97
C SER A 6 -37.00 -19.07 44.06
N GLY A 7 -37.05 -19.74 42.91
CA GLY A 7 -35.99 -19.72 41.90
C GLY A 7 -35.98 -18.40 41.14
N THR A 8 -34.96 -17.58 41.38
CA THR A 8 -34.65 -16.40 40.57
C THR A 8 -33.86 -16.85 39.34
N VAL A 9 -34.47 -16.72 38.16
CA VAL A 9 -33.78 -16.88 36.88
C VAL A 9 -32.83 -15.69 36.68
N ILE A 10 -31.54 -15.90 36.89
CA ILE A 10 -30.49 -14.95 36.54
C ILE A 10 -30.36 -14.96 35.01
N ARG A 11 -30.91 -13.93 34.36
CA ARG A 11 -30.57 -13.61 32.97
C ARG A 11 -29.17 -13.01 32.97
N THR A 12 -28.18 -13.82 32.63
CA THR A 12 -26.81 -13.35 32.36
C THR A 12 -26.84 -12.46 31.13
N PHE A 13 -26.76 -11.15 31.36
CA PHE A 13 -26.51 -10.16 30.31
C PHE A 13 -25.04 -10.32 29.90
N VAL A 14 -24.78 -11.00 28.79
CA VAL A 14 -23.46 -11.00 28.16
C VAL A 14 -23.30 -9.61 27.54
N MET A 15 -22.76 -8.69 28.34
CA MET A 15 -22.27 -7.41 27.86
C MET A 15 -21.05 -7.73 27.01
N SER A 16 -21.25 -7.81 25.69
CA SER A 16 -20.17 -7.97 24.73
C SER A 16 -19.30 -6.72 24.80
N SER A 17 -18.19 -6.84 25.52
CA SER A 17 -17.18 -5.80 25.63
C SER A 17 -16.60 -5.54 24.24
N ALA A 18 -17.13 -4.52 23.55
CA ALA A 18 -16.48 -3.86 22.44
C ALA A 18 -15.24 -3.12 22.97
N LEU A 19 -14.20 -3.89 23.30
CA LEU A 19 -12.83 -3.39 23.40
C LEU A 19 -12.19 -3.56 22.02
N GLY A 20 -12.73 -2.81 21.05
CA GLY A 20 -11.95 -2.46 19.88
C GLY A 20 -10.79 -1.62 20.39
N ALA A 21 -9.56 -2.10 20.23
CA ALA A 21 -8.38 -1.33 20.54
C ALA A 21 -8.36 -0.10 19.61
N CYS A 22 -8.91 1.02 20.08
CA CYS A 22 -8.58 2.33 19.55
C CYS A 22 -7.11 2.59 19.91
N PHE A 23 -6.19 1.99 19.16
CA PHE A 23 -4.93 2.66 18.90
C PHE A 23 -5.33 3.95 18.21
N GLY A 24 -5.37 5.04 18.96
CA GLY A 24 -5.62 6.37 18.41
C GLY A 24 -4.67 6.55 17.24
N LEU A 25 -5.20 6.49 16.02
CA LEU A 25 -4.45 6.66 14.80
C LEU A 25 -3.96 8.10 14.84
N VAL A 26 -2.71 8.32 15.28
CA VAL A 26 -2.07 9.63 15.21
C VAL A 26 -1.74 9.85 13.73
N ILE A 27 -2.74 10.28 12.97
CA ILE A 27 -2.54 10.83 11.65
C ILE A 27 -1.79 12.16 11.85
N PRO A 28 -0.63 12.37 11.21
CA PRO A 28 0.03 13.67 11.24
C PRO A 28 -0.97 14.77 10.85
N LEU A 29 -0.98 15.90 11.56
CA LEU A 29 -1.86 17.06 11.26
C LEU A 29 -1.81 17.48 9.79
N HIS A 30 -0.67 17.26 9.12
CA HIS A 30 -0.49 17.52 7.69
C HIS A 30 -1.26 16.54 6.79
N ALA A 31 -1.21 15.24 7.09
CA ALA A 31 -1.99 14.22 6.37
C ALA A 31 -3.50 14.37 6.59
N ALA A 32 -3.92 15.07 7.65
CA ALA A 32 -5.32 15.44 7.87
C ALA A 32 -5.81 16.60 6.97
N ARG A 33 -4.92 17.32 6.27
CA ARG A 33 -5.26 18.42 5.35
C ARG A 33 -4.38 18.35 4.09
N PRO A 34 -4.55 17.32 3.25
CA PRO A 34 -3.64 16.99 2.16
C PRO A 34 -3.46 18.14 1.17
N ALA A 35 -4.55 18.76 0.72
CA ALA A 35 -4.50 19.90 -0.21
C ALA A 35 -3.67 21.08 0.32
N VAL A 36 -3.78 21.40 1.61
CA VAL A 36 -2.99 22.46 2.25
C VAL A 36 -1.54 22.04 2.44
N SER A 37 -1.30 20.78 2.83
CA SER A 37 0.06 20.29 3.07
C SER A 37 0.90 20.24 1.78
N LEU A 38 0.25 20.01 0.64
CA LEU A 38 0.87 19.87 -0.66
C LEU A 38 0.78 21.14 -1.52
N ASP A 39 0.31 22.25 -0.94
CA ASP A 39 0.23 23.55 -1.63
C ASP A 39 1.59 23.97 -2.21
N GLY A 40 1.59 24.30 -3.50
CA GLY A 40 2.77 24.68 -4.27
C GLY A 40 3.76 23.53 -4.55
N VAL A 41 3.39 22.27 -4.30
CA VAL A 41 4.20 21.11 -4.70
C VAL A 41 3.87 20.78 -6.15
N VAL A 42 4.72 21.24 -7.06
CA VAL A 42 4.57 21.05 -8.51
C VAL A 42 5.49 19.91 -8.98
N LEU A 43 4.90 18.87 -9.56
CA LEU A 43 5.63 17.70 -10.06
C LEU A 43 5.33 17.46 -11.55
N PRO A 44 6.32 17.02 -12.35
CA PRO A 44 6.08 16.65 -13.74
C PRO A 44 5.32 15.32 -13.82
N ARG A 45 4.25 15.30 -14.63
CA ARG A 45 3.60 14.06 -15.03
C ARG A 45 4.48 13.27 -15.98
N VAL A 46 4.59 11.97 -15.76
CA VAL A 46 5.55 11.10 -16.47
C VAL A 46 5.22 10.93 -17.95
N GLY A 47 3.96 11.07 -18.35
CA GLY A 47 3.52 10.82 -19.73
C GLY A 47 3.81 11.96 -20.72
N ASP A 48 3.71 13.20 -20.27
CA ASP A 48 3.74 14.41 -21.10
C ASP A 48 4.70 15.48 -20.56
N GLY A 49 5.18 15.34 -19.31
CA GLY A 49 6.00 16.33 -18.63
C GLY A 49 5.21 17.52 -18.09
N GLU A 50 3.89 17.52 -18.22
CA GLU A 50 3.05 18.62 -17.77
C GLU A 50 3.19 18.83 -16.25
N PRO A 51 3.38 20.07 -15.78
CA PRO A 51 3.48 20.36 -14.36
C PRO A 51 2.11 20.19 -13.69
N VAL A 52 2.10 19.42 -12.60
CA VAL A 52 0.90 19.20 -11.77
C VAL A 52 1.16 19.74 -10.37
N ASP A 53 0.42 20.79 -9.99
CA ASP A 53 0.39 21.28 -8.61
C ASP A 53 -0.53 20.37 -7.78
N LEU A 54 0.06 19.60 -6.87
CA LEU A 54 -0.67 18.63 -6.06
C LEU A 54 -1.71 19.29 -5.14
N GLY A 55 -1.34 20.40 -4.49
CA GLY A 55 -2.24 21.09 -3.57
C GLY A 55 -3.43 21.68 -4.31
N ALA A 56 -3.19 22.32 -5.45
CA ALA A 56 -4.24 22.86 -6.30
C ALA A 56 -5.16 21.75 -6.84
N VAL A 57 -4.61 20.67 -7.40
CA VAL A 57 -5.41 19.56 -7.92
C VAL A 57 -6.32 18.95 -6.85
N LEU A 58 -5.81 18.75 -5.64
CA LEU A 58 -6.62 18.22 -4.55
C LEU A 58 -7.73 19.20 -4.15
N ALA A 59 -7.40 20.50 -3.99
CA ALA A 59 -8.36 21.55 -3.63
C ALA A 59 -9.45 21.77 -4.70
N GLU A 60 -9.09 21.63 -5.97
CA GLU A 60 -9.96 21.83 -7.14
C GLU A 60 -10.77 20.58 -7.52
N THR A 61 -10.74 19.53 -6.70
CA THR A 61 -11.66 18.39 -6.87
C THR A 61 -13.09 18.93 -6.82
N THR A 62 -13.84 18.85 -7.92
CA THR A 62 -15.19 19.43 -8.04
C THR A 62 -16.28 18.37 -8.03
N HIS A 63 -15.98 17.20 -8.61
CA HIS A 63 -16.87 16.05 -8.70
C HIS A 63 -16.12 14.77 -8.30
N GLY A 64 -16.86 13.81 -7.77
CA GLY A 64 -16.32 12.53 -7.31
C GLY A 64 -15.22 12.68 -6.25
N ARG A 65 -14.19 11.84 -6.37
CA ARG A 65 -13.07 11.74 -5.43
C ARG A 65 -11.75 11.71 -6.18
N THR A 66 -10.76 12.41 -5.64
CA THR A 66 -9.37 12.33 -6.11
C THR A 66 -8.55 11.54 -5.11
N MET A 67 -7.93 10.45 -5.57
CA MET A 67 -6.99 9.64 -4.80
C MET A 67 -5.56 10.05 -5.14
N LEU A 68 -4.72 10.21 -4.12
CA LEU A 68 -3.30 10.45 -4.26
C LEU A 68 -2.52 9.46 -3.40
N VAL A 69 -1.68 8.65 -4.06
CA VAL A 69 -0.69 7.79 -3.41
C VAL A 69 0.67 8.49 -3.43
N LEU A 70 1.26 8.63 -2.25
CA LEU A 70 2.63 9.10 -2.07
C LEU A 70 3.49 7.83 -2.01
N GLY A 71 3.91 7.33 -3.17
CA GLY A 71 4.76 6.15 -3.26
C GLY A 71 6.18 6.41 -2.78
N THR A 72 6.88 5.32 -2.48
CA THR A 72 8.32 5.33 -2.22
C THR A 72 9.10 5.37 -3.54
N HIS A 73 10.40 5.02 -3.54
CA HIS A 73 11.13 4.91 -4.81
C HIS A 73 10.71 3.68 -5.61
N ALA A 74 10.90 3.72 -6.93
CA ALA A 74 10.36 2.70 -7.84
C ALA A 74 10.90 1.27 -7.61
N ALA A 75 12.09 1.15 -7.01
CA ALA A 75 12.69 -0.13 -6.60
C ALA A 75 12.29 -0.63 -5.19
N ASP A 76 11.31 -0.02 -4.52
CA ASP A 76 10.93 -0.37 -3.15
C ASP A 76 9.72 -1.33 -3.09
N PHE A 77 9.58 -2.05 -1.97
CA PHE A 77 8.43 -2.91 -1.72
C PHE A 77 7.10 -2.14 -1.69
N ASN A 78 7.04 -0.98 -1.03
CA ASN A 78 5.78 -0.24 -0.89
C ASN A 78 5.31 0.29 -2.24
N ALA A 79 6.20 0.88 -3.04
CA ALA A 79 5.87 1.35 -4.38
C ALA A 79 5.35 0.21 -5.27
N CYS A 80 5.98 -0.97 -5.25
CA CYS A 80 5.51 -2.13 -6.02
C CYS A 80 4.13 -2.59 -5.54
N GLU A 81 3.91 -2.70 -4.23
CA GLU A 81 2.61 -3.15 -3.68
C GLU A 81 1.49 -2.15 -3.94
N TYR A 82 1.74 -0.84 -3.77
CA TYR A 82 0.76 0.19 -4.13
C TYR A 82 0.38 0.07 -5.60
N ALA A 83 1.35 0.00 -6.50
CA ALA A 83 1.09 -0.07 -7.93
C ALA A 83 0.32 -1.35 -8.31
N GLN A 84 0.69 -2.50 -7.74
CA GLN A 84 -0.02 -3.77 -7.95
C GLN A 84 -1.46 -3.74 -7.40
N ARG A 85 -1.67 -3.16 -6.23
CA ARG A 85 -3.01 -3.00 -5.64
C ARG A 85 -3.85 -2.04 -6.46
N LEU A 86 -3.33 -0.88 -6.85
CA LEU A 86 -4.07 0.08 -7.69
C LEU A 86 -4.54 -0.54 -9.00
N SER A 87 -3.70 -1.34 -9.66
CA SER A 87 -4.09 -2.06 -10.87
C SER A 87 -5.19 -3.10 -10.61
N ALA A 88 -5.07 -3.87 -9.51
CA ALA A 88 -6.04 -4.90 -9.18
C ALA A 88 -7.40 -4.34 -8.74
N TYR A 89 -7.39 -3.23 -7.99
CA TYR A 89 -8.56 -2.58 -7.42
C TYR A 89 -9.15 -1.49 -8.31
N TRP A 90 -8.62 -1.29 -9.52
CA TRP A 90 -8.98 -0.14 -10.36
C TRP A 90 -10.49 -0.04 -10.63
N GLY A 91 -11.14 -1.18 -10.86
CA GLY A 91 -12.59 -1.25 -11.05
C GLY A 91 -13.35 -0.83 -9.80
N GLU A 92 -13.04 -1.43 -8.64
CA GLU A 92 -13.76 -1.12 -7.39
C GLU A 92 -13.54 0.32 -6.92
N LEU A 93 -12.33 0.87 -7.11
CA LEU A 93 -12.02 2.27 -6.79
C LEU A 93 -12.89 3.23 -7.61
N ARG A 94 -13.08 2.95 -8.91
CA ARG A 94 -13.95 3.75 -9.79
C ARG A 94 -15.42 3.61 -9.46
N ASP A 95 -15.88 2.39 -9.17
CA ASP A 95 -17.26 2.16 -8.72
C ASP A 95 -17.54 2.88 -7.40
N ASN A 96 -16.50 3.11 -6.59
CA ASN A 96 -16.51 3.94 -5.39
C ASN A 96 -16.20 5.43 -5.65
N GLY A 97 -16.40 5.91 -6.88
CA GLY A 97 -16.35 7.33 -7.21
C GLY A 97 -14.95 7.95 -7.18
N ILE A 98 -13.87 7.16 -7.22
CA ILE A 98 -12.52 7.68 -7.47
C ILE A 98 -12.38 7.92 -8.97
N ASP A 99 -12.58 9.17 -9.37
CA ASP A 99 -12.56 9.61 -10.78
C ASP A 99 -11.15 9.93 -11.26
N ARG A 100 -10.27 10.28 -10.32
CA ARG A 100 -8.87 10.61 -10.60
C ARG A 100 -7.96 9.94 -9.59
N CYS A 101 -6.94 9.23 -10.05
CA CYS A 101 -5.94 8.61 -9.20
C CYS A 101 -4.54 9.00 -9.67
N MET A 102 -3.76 9.54 -8.75
CA MET A 102 -2.36 9.91 -8.98
C MET A 102 -1.47 9.10 -8.05
N MET A 103 -0.32 8.65 -8.56
CA MET A 103 0.75 8.04 -7.78
C MET A 103 2.04 8.82 -7.99
N VAL A 104 2.54 9.43 -6.92
CA VAL A 104 3.86 10.07 -6.89
C VAL A 104 4.91 9.01 -6.58
N LEU A 105 6.00 8.97 -7.32
CA LEU A 105 7.14 8.09 -7.07
C LEU A 105 8.38 8.91 -6.75
N ASN A 106 9.12 8.48 -5.73
CA ASN A 106 10.37 9.14 -5.35
C ASN A 106 11.50 8.75 -6.33
N GLY A 107 11.64 9.50 -7.41
CA GLY A 107 12.63 9.21 -8.44
C GLY A 107 12.45 10.03 -9.71
N PRO A 108 13.36 9.87 -10.68
CA PRO A 108 13.26 10.54 -11.98
C PRO A 108 12.09 9.98 -12.80
N PRO A 109 11.58 10.75 -13.80
CA PRO A 109 10.54 10.26 -14.70
C PRO A 109 10.86 8.91 -15.35
N SER A 110 12.13 8.67 -15.71
CA SER A 110 12.59 7.39 -16.30
C SER A 110 12.36 6.18 -15.38
N ALA A 111 12.58 6.32 -14.06
CA ALA A 111 12.33 5.25 -13.11
C ALA A 111 10.82 4.96 -12.98
N CYS A 112 10.00 6.02 -13.04
CA CYS A 112 8.54 5.90 -12.99
C CYS A 112 7.99 5.20 -14.24
N THR A 113 8.46 5.60 -15.43
CA THR A 113 8.16 4.92 -16.69
C THR A 113 8.57 3.45 -16.61
N LYS A 114 9.77 3.16 -16.08
CA LYS A 114 10.23 1.79 -16.00
C LYS A 114 9.36 0.92 -15.09
N LEU A 115 8.90 1.46 -13.95
CA LEU A 115 7.97 0.74 -13.08
C LEU A 115 6.63 0.48 -13.77
N ARG A 116 6.08 1.49 -14.47
CA ARG A 116 4.85 1.33 -15.27
C ARG A 116 4.97 0.21 -16.28
N GLU A 117 6.07 0.13 -17.02
CA GLU A 117 6.32 -0.94 -17.98
C GLU A 117 6.39 -2.32 -17.30
N LEU A 118 7.15 -2.43 -16.20
CA LEU A 118 7.36 -3.71 -15.52
C LEU A 118 6.07 -4.26 -14.91
N LEU A 119 5.24 -3.39 -14.35
CA LEU A 119 3.98 -3.76 -13.69
C LEU A 119 2.75 -3.63 -14.58
N GLU A 120 2.93 -3.24 -15.85
CA GLU A 120 1.86 -3.06 -16.83
C GLU A 120 0.72 -2.17 -16.28
N LEU A 121 1.10 -1.06 -15.63
CA LEU A 121 0.12 -0.21 -14.96
C LEU A 121 -0.83 0.45 -15.97
N PRO A 122 -2.11 0.62 -15.59
CA PRO A 122 -3.12 1.23 -16.47
C PRO A 122 -2.69 2.65 -16.87
N ALA A 123 -3.04 3.06 -18.10
CA ALA A 123 -2.67 4.37 -18.62
C ALA A 123 -3.38 5.50 -17.86
N GLU A 124 -4.55 5.21 -17.32
CA GLU A 124 -5.40 6.09 -16.53
C GLU A 124 -4.81 6.40 -15.14
N LEU A 125 -3.92 5.56 -14.62
CA LEU A 125 -3.20 5.86 -13.39
C LEU A 125 -2.13 6.91 -13.68
N GLU A 126 -2.34 8.14 -13.23
CA GLU A 126 -1.39 9.23 -13.43
C GLU A 126 -0.14 9.02 -12.57
N LEU A 127 1.03 8.88 -13.20
CA LEU A 127 2.30 8.85 -12.49
C LEU A 127 2.96 10.23 -12.49
N LEU A 128 3.43 10.64 -11.32
CA LEU A 128 4.16 11.89 -11.10
C LEU A 128 5.55 11.56 -10.54
N ALA A 129 6.58 12.24 -11.04
CA ALA A 129 7.95 12.01 -10.60
C ALA A 129 8.37 13.05 -9.57
N ASP A 130 8.79 12.61 -8.38
CA ASP A 130 9.39 13.47 -7.36
C ASP A 130 10.82 13.00 -7.04
N PRO A 131 11.84 13.44 -7.79
CA PRO A 131 13.22 13.02 -7.55
C PRO A 131 13.74 13.35 -6.16
N THR A 132 13.11 14.30 -5.47
CA THR A 132 13.53 14.78 -4.16
C THR A 132 12.79 14.09 -3.02
N GLY A 133 11.59 13.55 -3.26
CA GLY A 133 10.67 13.01 -2.25
C GLY A 133 10.04 14.09 -1.36
N GLU A 134 9.96 15.34 -1.83
CA GLU A 134 9.41 16.46 -1.06
C GLU A 134 7.90 16.33 -0.80
N ALA A 135 7.13 15.83 -1.76
CA ALA A 135 5.68 15.66 -1.62
C ALA A 135 5.35 14.78 -0.39
N GLY A 136 5.98 13.61 -0.29
CA GLY A 136 5.81 12.72 0.85
C GLY A 136 6.22 13.37 2.18
N ARG A 137 7.34 14.12 2.21
CA ARG A 137 7.79 14.80 3.44
C ARG A 137 6.82 15.87 3.91
N ARG A 138 6.25 16.65 2.99
CA ARG A 138 5.23 17.65 3.32
C ARG A 138 3.92 17.03 3.78
N PHE A 139 3.53 15.91 3.18
CA PHE A 139 2.39 15.11 3.63
C PHE A 139 2.60 14.53 5.05
N GLY A 140 3.86 14.30 5.44
CA GLY A 140 4.24 13.86 6.78
C GLY A 140 4.61 12.38 6.86
N VAL A 141 5.02 11.76 5.74
CA VAL A 141 5.48 10.36 5.73
C VAL A 141 6.75 10.18 6.56
N SER A 142 6.95 8.96 7.08
CA SER A 142 8.18 8.62 7.80
C SER A 142 9.41 8.76 6.89
N ARG A 143 10.49 9.32 7.44
CA ARG A 143 11.79 9.42 6.75
C ARG A 143 12.74 8.27 7.11
N GLY A 144 12.25 7.27 7.84
CA GLY A 144 13.01 6.10 8.27
C GLY A 144 13.78 6.32 9.59
N TRP A 145 14.67 5.38 9.90
CA TRP A 145 15.45 5.39 11.13
C TRP A 145 16.60 6.41 11.07
N ARG A 146 16.65 7.33 12.04
CA ARG A 146 17.69 8.38 12.17
C ARG A 146 17.89 9.18 10.86
N PRO A 147 16.83 9.80 10.34
CA PRO A 147 16.84 10.41 9.00
C PRO A 147 17.83 11.56 8.88
N THR A 148 18.08 12.29 9.97
CA THR A 148 18.99 13.45 10.01
C THR A 148 20.44 13.10 10.38
N ASP A 149 20.75 11.84 10.73
CA ASP A 149 22.12 11.46 11.08
C ASP A 149 22.94 11.23 9.81
N THR A 150 23.80 12.19 9.48
CA THR A 150 24.67 12.16 8.29
C THR A 150 25.87 11.22 8.44
N ARG A 151 26.12 10.69 9.65
CA ARG A 151 27.22 9.72 9.90
C ARG A 151 26.85 8.30 9.49
N LEU A 152 25.57 8.02 9.28
CA LEU A 152 25.07 6.71 8.88
C LEU A 152 24.73 6.72 7.39
N SER A 153 25.19 5.70 6.66
CA SER A 153 24.83 5.56 5.25
C SER A 153 23.33 5.26 5.09
N PRO A 154 22.69 5.74 4.02
CA PRO A 154 21.29 5.42 3.72
C PRO A 154 21.03 3.90 3.63
N GLN A 155 21.98 3.14 3.10
CA GLN A 155 21.88 1.67 2.98
C GLN A 155 21.87 0.99 4.36
N LEU A 156 22.68 1.49 5.32
CA LEU A 156 22.67 0.98 6.69
C LEU A 156 21.35 1.32 7.38
N LYS A 157 20.81 2.53 7.17
CA LYS A 157 19.49 2.91 7.70
C LYS A 157 18.38 2.03 7.12
N LEU A 158 18.40 1.79 5.81
CA LEU A 158 17.46 0.89 5.14
C LEU A 158 17.59 -0.53 5.67
N PHE A 159 18.81 -1.05 5.83
CA PHE A 159 19.05 -2.38 6.40
C PHE A 159 18.43 -2.51 7.80
N VAL A 160 18.65 -1.53 8.68
CA VAL A 160 18.11 -1.51 10.04
C VAL A 160 16.58 -1.52 10.03
N VAL A 161 15.94 -0.69 9.21
CA VAL A 161 14.47 -0.69 9.03
C VAL A 161 13.99 -2.02 8.42
N GLY A 162 14.72 -2.57 7.45
CA GLY A 162 14.40 -3.82 6.74
C GLY A 162 14.41 -5.05 7.64
N ILE A 163 15.31 -5.11 8.62
CA ILE A 163 15.29 -6.16 9.65
C ILE A 163 14.32 -5.85 10.81
N GLY A 164 13.54 -4.77 10.71
CA GLY A 164 12.53 -4.38 11.69
C GLY A 164 13.09 -3.77 12.97
N LEU A 165 14.33 -3.27 12.95
CA LEU A 165 14.92 -2.57 14.07
C LEU A 165 14.77 -1.05 13.88
N GLY A 166 14.34 -0.37 14.93
CA GLY A 166 14.14 1.08 14.93
C GLY A 166 12.84 1.53 14.23
N PRO A 167 12.38 2.76 14.52
CA PRO A 167 11.23 3.32 13.84
C PRO A 167 11.49 3.50 12.33
N PRO A 168 10.47 3.36 11.50
CA PRO A 168 9.07 3.07 11.86
C PRO A 168 8.83 1.55 12.08
N TRP A 169 8.12 1.20 13.17
CA TRP A 169 8.09 -0.15 13.73
C TRP A 169 7.14 -1.15 13.03
N GLY A 170 6.46 -0.72 11.97
CA GLY A 170 5.49 -1.54 11.23
C GLY A 170 6.12 -2.58 10.30
N THR A 171 7.43 -2.50 9.99
CA THR A 171 8.08 -3.40 9.03
C THR A 171 8.00 -4.86 9.46
N LEU A 172 8.41 -5.19 10.69
CA LEU A 172 8.44 -6.58 11.15
C LEU A 172 7.03 -7.20 11.20
N PRO A 173 6.01 -6.55 11.80
CA PRO A 173 4.63 -7.04 11.73
C PRO A 173 4.15 -7.26 10.28
N ALA A 174 4.40 -6.30 9.39
CA ALA A 174 3.94 -6.37 8.01
C ALA A 174 4.61 -7.52 7.23
N VAL A 175 5.91 -7.72 7.41
CA VAL A 175 6.66 -8.83 6.83
C VAL A 175 6.15 -10.17 7.37
N LEU A 176 6.05 -10.32 8.69
CA LEU A 176 5.56 -11.55 9.34
C LEU A 176 4.14 -11.91 8.88
N SER A 177 3.26 -10.92 8.68
CA SER A 177 1.89 -11.16 8.20
C SER A 177 1.85 -11.84 6.82
N GLY A 178 2.88 -11.65 5.99
CA GLY A 178 3.00 -12.29 4.69
C GLY A 178 3.44 -13.76 4.77
N TYR A 179 4.17 -14.13 5.83
CA TYR A 179 4.55 -15.52 6.10
C TYR A 179 3.43 -16.29 6.78
N VAL A 180 2.71 -15.66 7.71
CA VAL A 180 1.64 -16.28 8.51
C VAL A 180 0.34 -16.41 7.74
N GLY A 181 0.02 -15.48 6.84
CA GLY A 181 -1.29 -15.41 6.18
C GLY A 181 -2.33 -14.66 7.03
N SER A 182 -3.57 -14.62 6.56
CA SER A 182 -4.71 -14.02 7.27
C SER A 182 -6.02 -14.70 6.86
N PRO A 183 -6.86 -15.16 7.81
CA PRO A 183 -8.18 -15.72 7.50
C PRO A 183 -9.06 -14.81 6.66
N ASN A 184 -8.97 -13.50 6.88
CA ASN A 184 -9.83 -12.48 6.24
C ASN A 184 -9.04 -11.58 5.28
N GLY A 185 -7.77 -11.89 4.99
CA GLY A 185 -6.95 -11.03 4.12
C GLY A 185 -7.36 -11.14 2.66
N SER A 186 -7.35 -10.02 1.94
CA SER A 186 -7.57 -10.03 0.49
C SER A 186 -6.54 -10.86 -0.25
N ARG A 187 -7.04 -11.65 -1.20
CA ARG A 187 -6.25 -12.56 -2.04
C ARG A 187 -6.18 -12.13 -3.50
N GLY A 188 -7.25 -11.53 -4.01
CA GLY A 188 -7.45 -11.32 -5.45
C GLY A 188 -6.31 -10.54 -6.07
N TRP A 189 -5.88 -9.46 -5.42
CA TRP A 189 -4.75 -8.66 -5.89
C TRP A 189 -3.41 -9.41 -5.83
N ILE A 190 -3.22 -10.30 -4.85
CA ILE A 190 -1.99 -11.09 -4.71
C ILE A 190 -1.90 -12.09 -5.85
N GLU A 191 -3.00 -12.78 -6.16
CA GLU A 191 -3.08 -13.71 -7.29
C GLU A 191 -2.91 -13.01 -8.63
N ALA A 192 -3.54 -11.85 -8.81
CA ALA A 192 -3.38 -11.03 -10.01
C ALA A 192 -1.92 -10.61 -10.21
N ALA A 193 -1.26 -10.13 -9.15
CA ALA A 193 0.14 -9.72 -9.21
C ALA A 193 1.10 -10.91 -9.43
N LEU A 194 0.89 -12.03 -8.75
CA LEU A 194 1.66 -13.26 -8.96
C LEU A 194 1.54 -13.77 -10.39
N LYS A 195 0.32 -13.78 -10.95
CA LYS A 195 0.05 -14.14 -12.35
C LYS A 195 0.79 -13.21 -13.30
N GLN A 196 0.67 -11.91 -13.11
CA GLN A 196 1.32 -10.90 -13.95
C GLN A 196 2.84 -11.08 -13.96
N GLY A 197 3.47 -11.23 -12.79
CA GLY A 197 4.90 -11.53 -12.71
C GLY A 197 5.29 -12.89 -13.30
N GLN A 198 4.46 -13.92 -13.15
CA GLN A 198 4.73 -15.24 -13.73
C GLN A 198 4.72 -15.22 -15.27
N LEU A 199 3.73 -14.53 -15.87
CA LEU A 199 3.62 -14.35 -17.31
C LEU A 199 4.76 -13.49 -17.87
N ALA A 200 5.21 -12.49 -17.12
CA ALA A 200 6.36 -11.66 -17.46
C ALA A 200 7.73 -12.33 -17.17
N GLY A 201 7.75 -13.61 -16.77
CA GLY A 201 8.98 -14.35 -16.51
C GLY A 201 9.74 -13.95 -15.24
N ARG A 202 9.14 -13.14 -14.35
CA ARG A 202 9.72 -12.68 -13.09
C ARG A 202 9.65 -13.72 -11.97
N LYS A 203 9.98 -14.97 -12.26
CA LYS A 203 9.91 -16.06 -11.28
C LYS A 203 11.08 -15.96 -10.28
N PRO A 204 10.86 -16.17 -8.97
CA PRO A 204 11.96 -16.16 -8.02
C PRO A 204 12.81 -17.44 -8.14
N GLY A 205 13.88 -17.37 -8.96
CA GLY A 205 14.87 -18.45 -9.08
C GLY A 205 14.32 -19.76 -9.67
N PRO A 206 14.84 -20.94 -9.26
CA PRO A 206 14.41 -22.25 -9.79
C PRO A 206 13.05 -22.71 -9.23
N LEU A 207 12.28 -21.83 -8.58
CA LEU A 207 10.98 -22.18 -8.04
C LEU A 207 10.03 -22.56 -9.18
N PRO A 208 9.24 -23.64 -9.01
CA PRO A 208 8.23 -23.98 -10.00
C PRO A 208 7.14 -22.92 -10.01
N ASP A 209 6.40 -22.84 -11.11
CA ASP A 209 5.27 -21.94 -11.28
C ASP A 209 4.31 -22.05 -10.10
N ILE A 210 4.05 -20.93 -9.43
CA ILE A 210 3.23 -20.88 -8.21
C ILE A 210 1.75 -21.03 -8.58
N LEU A 211 1.38 -20.48 -9.73
CA LEU A 211 0.05 -20.57 -10.30
C LEU A 211 0.07 -21.54 -11.48
N GLU A 212 -0.89 -22.46 -11.50
CA GLU A 212 -1.21 -23.22 -12.71
C GLU A 212 -2.19 -22.38 -13.53
N LEU A 213 -1.79 -22.03 -14.75
CA LEU A 213 -2.58 -21.20 -15.64
C LEU A 213 -3.14 -22.06 -16.77
N ALA A 214 -4.39 -21.79 -17.16
CA ALA A 214 -4.97 -22.35 -18.38
C ALA A 214 -4.38 -21.67 -19.63
N ALA A 215 -4.73 -22.18 -20.81
CA ALA A 215 -4.28 -21.63 -22.08
C ALA A 215 -4.73 -20.19 -22.34
N ASP A 216 -5.85 -19.76 -21.75
CA ASP A 216 -6.36 -18.39 -21.79
C ASP A 216 -5.74 -17.47 -20.70
N GLY A 217 -4.82 -18.00 -19.91
CA GLY A 217 -4.17 -17.31 -18.80
C GLY A 217 -5.01 -17.21 -17.53
N SER A 218 -6.20 -17.82 -17.45
CA SER A 218 -6.97 -17.89 -16.20
C SER A 218 -6.27 -18.78 -15.16
N ILE A 219 -6.43 -18.45 -13.88
CA ILE A 219 -5.80 -19.20 -12.78
C ILE A 219 -6.63 -20.46 -12.53
N VAL A 220 -6.04 -21.62 -12.78
CA VAL A 220 -6.66 -22.94 -12.55
C VAL A 220 -6.43 -23.40 -11.13
N ARG A 221 -5.21 -23.21 -10.63
CA ARG A 221 -4.81 -23.62 -9.28
C ARG A 221 -3.76 -22.69 -8.75
N ASN A 222 -3.89 -22.33 -7.48
CA ASN A 222 -2.84 -21.68 -6.73
C ASN A 222 -2.23 -22.69 -5.76
N LYS A 223 -0.92 -22.90 -5.82
CA LYS A 223 -0.25 -23.94 -5.02
C LYS A 223 -0.41 -23.74 -3.51
N PHE A 224 -0.62 -22.50 -3.05
CA PHE A 224 -0.89 -22.19 -1.64
C PHE A 224 -2.27 -22.69 -1.15
N ASP A 225 -3.18 -23.10 -2.03
CA ASP A 225 -4.46 -23.72 -1.63
C ASP A 225 -4.27 -25.04 -0.89
N ASN A 226 -3.13 -25.70 -1.07
CA ASN A 226 -2.82 -26.98 -0.44
C ASN A 226 -2.14 -26.84 0.91
N PHE A 227 -2.04 -25.62 1.45
CA PHE A 227 -1.40 -25.42 2.73
C PHE A 227 -2.18 -26.18 3.83
N PRO A 228 -1.54 -27.13 4.54
CA PRO A 228 -2.22 -27.89 5.58
C PRO A 228 -2.84 -26.94 6.60
N LEU A 229 -4.11 -27.19 6.96
CA LEU A 229 -4.89 -26.43 7.95
C LEU A 229 -5.30 -24.99 7.56
N PHE A 230 -4.79 -24.44 6.46
CA PHE A 230 -4.98 -23.03 6.10
C PHE A 230 -5.49 -22.79 4.65
N GLY A 231 -5.84 -23.84 3.91
CA GLY A 231 -6.33 -23.71 2.53
C GLY A 231 -7.62 -22.88 2.36
N GLY A 232 -8.43 -22.75 3.43
CA GLY A 232 -9.65 -21.93 3.44
C GLY A 232 -9.46 -20.48 3.88
N TRP A 233 -8.24 -20.04 4.17
CA TRP A 233 -7.99 -18.64 4.56
C TRP A 233 -8.07 -17.71 3.35
N GLY A 234 -8.53 -16.47 3.59
CA GLY A 234 -8.53 -15.39 2.60
C GLY A 234 -7.14 -15.21 2.00
N ARG A 235 -6.12 -14.96 2.81
CA ARG A 235 -4.71 -14.93 2.39
C ARG A 235 -3.95 -16.10 3.01
N ARG A 236 -3.32 -16.93 2.19
CA ARG A 236 -2.63 -18.13 2.69
C ARG A 236 -1.24 -17.81 3.25
N PRO A 237 -0.71 -18.66 4.16
CA PRO A 237 0.68 -18.56 4.59
C PRO A 237 1.64 -18.58 3.39
N LEU A 238 2.72 -17.81 3.49
CA LEU A 238 3.78 -17.64 2.48
C LEU A 238 3.37 -16.99 1.14
N GLU A 239 2.08 -16.84 0.85
CA GLU A 239 1.58 -16.36 -0.45
C GLU A 239 2.05 -14.92 -0.73
N LEU A 240 1.80 -14.01 0.20
CA LEU A 240 2.26 -12.61 0.08
C LEU A 240 3.78 -12.49 0.20
N ALA A 241 4.43 -13.29 1.05
CA ALA A 241 5.89 -13.32 1.11
C ALA A 241 6.51 -13.75 -0.24
N THR A 242 5.86 -14.66 -0.96
CA THR A 242 6.28 -15.12 -2.28
C THR A 242 6.10 -14.04 -3.34
N LEU A 243 4.99 -13.29 -3.31
CA LEU A 243 4.82 -12.10 -4.16
C LEU A 243 5.94 -11.07 -3.91
N ARG A 244 6.25 -10.78 -2.64
CA ARG A 244 7.33 -9.86 -2.28
C ARG A 244 8.68 -10.35 -2.78
N LEU A 245 8.96 -11.65 -2.67
CA LEU A 245 10.17 -12.25 -3.22
C LEU A 245 10.21 -12.15 -4.76
N GLN A 246 9.07 -12.33 -5.43
CA GLN A 246 8.91 -12.14 -6.87
C GLN A 246 9.28 -10.70 -7.28
N ASN A 247 8.77 -9.71 -6.55
CA ASN A 247 9.09 -8.30 -6.78
C ASN A 247 10.57 -8.01 -6.50
N LEU A 248 11.11 -8.50 -5.38
CA LEU A 248 12.51 -8.31 -5.01
C LEU A 248 13.46 -8.82 -6.10
N VAL A 249 13.25 -10.04 -6.60
CA VAL A 249 14.15 -10.66 -7.59
C VAL A 249 13.88 -10.07 -8.98
N GLY A 250 12.62 -10.09 -9.43
CA GLY A 250 12.25 -9.78 -10.81
C GLY A 250 12.15 -8.29 -11.12
N ILE A 251 12.07 -7.42 -10.12
CA ILE A 251 11.97 -5.96 -10.30
C ILE A 251 13.16 -5.29 -9.64
N GLN A 252 13.26 -5.37 -8.31
CA GLN A 252 14.19 -4.54 -7.55
C GLN A 252 15.65 -4.89 -7.85
N ALA A 253 16.03 -6.17 -7.75
CA ALA A 253 17.39 -6.63 -7.99
C ALA A 253 17.76 -6.58 -9.49
N THR A 254 16.85 -6.99 -10.37
CA THR A 254 17.10 -7.06 -11.82
C THR A 254 17.21 -5.67 -12.46
N HIS A 255 16.45 -4.68 -11.97
CA HIS A 255 16.37 -3.35 -12.55
C HIS A 255 16.82 -2.23 -11.61
N TRP A 256 17.63 -2.55 -10.58
CA TRP A 256 18.07 -1.61 -9.55
C TRP A 256 18.58 -0.28 -10.13
N GLU A 257 19.48 -0.35 -11.12
CA GLU A 257 20.10 0.84 -11.71
C GLU A 257 19.09 1.78 -12.40
N ALA A 258 18.01 1.22 -12.96
CA ALA A 258 16.96 2.01 -13.61
C ALA A 258 15.90 2.54 -12.63
N LEU A 259 15.78 1.93 -11.45
CA LEU A 259 14.68 2.16 -10.50
C LEU A 259 15.11 2.82 -9.18
N LYS A 260 16.40 2.84 -8.86
CA LYS A 260 16.91 3.44 -7.63
C LYS A 260 16.64 4.95 -7.61
N PRO A 261 16.42 5.54 -6.42
CA PRO A 261 16.25 6.98 -6.31
C PRO A 261 17.56 7.70 -6.64
N VAL A 262 17.45 8.91 -7.21
CA VAL A 262 18.60 9.79 -7.43
C VAL A 262 19.00 10.57 -6.17
N ASP A 263 18.05 10.81 -5.27
CA ASP A 263 18.29 11.38 -3.95
C ASP A 263 18.27 10.27 -2.90
N GLU A 264 19.41 10.03 -2.24
CA GLU A 264 19.54 8.95 -1.27
C GLU A 264 18.63 9.11 -0.05
N ARG A 265 18.14 10.32 0.23
CA ARG A 265 17.15 10.56 1.31
C ARG A 265 15.83 9.82 1.04
N CYS A 266 15.53 9.54 -0.22
CA CYS A 266 14.34 8.79 -0.62
C CYS A 266 14.46 7.29 -0.35
N LEU A 267 15.67 6.76 -0.10
CA LEU A 267 15.90 5.33 0.10
C LEU A 267 15.21 4.78 1.36
N THR A 268 15.04 5.61 2.39
CA THR A 268 14.38 5.23 3.65
C THR A 268 13.06 5.94 3.89
N GLN A 269 12.64 6.77 2.93
CA GLN A 269 11.38 7.48 3.00
C GLN A 269 10.25 6.51 2.68
N LEU A 270 9.26 6.43 3.57
CA LEU A 270 8.05 5.64 3.37
C LEU A 270 7.00 6.41 2.57
N GLY A 271 5.87 5.75 2.31
CA GLY A 271 4.76 6.31 1.56
C GLY A 271 3.54 6.64 2.41
N GLY A 272 2.44 6.84 1.70
CA GLY A 272 1.11 7.07 2.26
C GLY A 272 0.08 7.18 1.15
N CYS A 273 -1.17 7.36 1.54
CA CYS A 273 -2.30 7.48 0.64
C CYS A 273 -3.31 8.47 1.21
N THR A 274 -3.99 9.22 0.35
CA THR A 274 -5.12 10.05 0.74
C THR A 274 -6.19 10.05 -0.35
N VAL A 275 -7.44 10.24 0.07
CA VAL A 275 -8.58 10.44 -0.82
C VAL A 275 -9.27 11.73 -0.39
N VAL A 276 -9.50 12.64 -1.34
CA VAL A 276 -10.25 13.87 -1.12
C VAL A 276 -11.53 13.89 -1.94
N GLY A 277 -12.58 14.49 -1.38
CA GLY A 277 -13.84 14.80 -2.06
C GLY A 277 -13.87 16.23 -2.60
N PRO A 278 -15.07 16.71 -2.96
CA PRO A 278 -15.25 18.07 -3.49
C PRO A 278 -14.68 19.16 -2.57
N GLY A 279 -14.02 20.16 -3.16
CA GLY A 279 -13.34 21.24 -2.44
C GLY A 279 -12.08 20.81 -1.69
N GLY A 280 -11.56 19.61 -1.96
CA GLY A 280 -10.39 19.06 -1.27
C GLY A 280 -10.68 18.58 0.15
N GLU A 281 -11.93 18.25 0.46
CA GLU A 281 -12.31 17.67 1.76
C GLU A 281 -11.60 16.32 1.96
N PRO A 282 -10.80 16.13 3.02
CA PRO A 282 -10.15 14.85 3.29
C PRO A 282 -11.17 13.79 3.72
N LEU A 283 -11.33 12.75 2.90
CA LEU A 283 -12.23 11.62 3.19
C LEU A 283 -11.47 10.46 3.85
N PHE A 284 -10.22 10.25 3.44
CA PHE A 284 -9.37 9.18 3.96
C PHE A 284 -7.89 9.59 3.91
N SER A 285 -7.11 9.20 4.92
CA SER A 285 -5.66 9.40 4.94
C SER A 285 -4.93 8.26 5.67
N TRP A 286 -3.85 7.80 5.07
CA TRP A 286 -2.96 6.75 5.57
C TRP A 286 -1.50 7.19 5.43
N VAL A 287 -0.68 6.88 6.45
CA VAL A 287 0.77 7.01 6.40
C VAL A 287 1.37 5.64 6.71
N ASP A 288 2.22 5.15 5.81
CA ASP A 288 2.85 3.85 5.97
C ASP A 288 3.67 3.80 7.27
N ARG A 289 3.51 2.73 8.05
CA ARG A 289 4.18 2.58 9.36
C ARG A 289 5.40 1.67 9.27
N GLY A 290 5.73 1.18 8.08
CA GLY A 290 6.87 0.31 7.83
C GLY A 290 7.04 0.01 6.35
N LEU A 291 8.16 -0.65 6.02
CA LEU A 291 8.24 -1.35 4.74
C LEU A 291 7.18 -2.46 4.75
N CYS A 292 6.60 -2.73 3.58
CA CYS A 292 5.52 -3.70 3.39
C CYS A 292 4.18 -3.37 4.11
N ASP A 293 4.05 -2.19 4.74
CA ASP A 293 2.84 -1.71 5.44
C ASP A 293 2.15 -0.60 4.64
N VAL A 294 1.64 -0.96 3.46
CA VAL A 294 0.79 -0.10 2.64
C VAL A 294 -0.66 -0.18 3.08
N VAL A 295 -1.47 0.82 2.71
CA VAL A 295 -2.91 0.83 3.02
C VAL A 295 -3.60 -0.47 2.56
N ASP A 296 -4.51 -0.97 3.38
CA ASP A 296 -5.44 -2.02 2.94
C ASP A 296 -6.54 -1.40 2.07
N MET A 297 -6.69 -1.89 0.83
CA MET A 297 -7.64 -1.31 -0.11
C MET A 297 -9.08 -1.64 0.28
N ASP A 298 -9.32 -2.79 0.93
CA ASP A 298 -10.66 -3.13 1.40
C ASP A 298 -11.06 -2.18 2.54
N GLU A 299 -10.14 -1.89 3.48
CA GLU A 299 -10.38 -0.92 4.56
C GLU A 299 -10.61 0.51 4.01
N LEU A 300 -9.87 0.89 2.96
CA LEU A 300 -10.08 2.17 2.28
C LEU A 300 -11.48 2.23 1.65
N LEU A 301 -11.88 1.20 0.90
CA LEU A 301 -13.18 1.13 0.24
C LEU A 301 -14.33 1.14 1.25
N GLU A 302 -14.24 0.34 2.32
CA GLU A 302 -15.23 0.35 3.41
C GLU A 302 -15.37 1.75 4.05
N ALA A 303 -14.26 2.47 4.24
CA ALA A 303 -14.29 3.83 4.76
C ALA A 303 -15.01 4.81 3.80
N LEU A 304 -14.82 4.66 2.48
CA LEU A 304 -15.51 5.50 1.48
C LEU A 304 -17.00 5.16 1.35
N ASP A 305 -17.36 3.89 1.47
CA ASP A 305 -18.76 3.43 1.46
C ASP A 305 -19.54 3.95 2.67
N ALA A 306 -18.91 3.94 3.86
CA ALA A 306 -19.52 4.47 5.07
C ALA A 306 -19.88 5.97 4.96
N LEU A 307 -19.11 6.75 4.20
CA LEU A 307 -19.37 8.17 3.94
C LEU A 307 -20.45 8.39 2.88
N SER A 308 -20.71 7.41 2.02
CA SER A 308 -21.72 7.50 0.96
C SER A 308 -23.13 7.18 1.47
N THR A 309 -23.23 6.58 2.65
CA THR A 309 -24.48 6.16 3.29
C THR A 309 -24.96 7.10 4.40
N SER A 310 -24.15 8.10 4.77
CA SER A 310 -24.43 9.15 5.75
C SER A 310 -24.99 10.42 5.12
#